data_AF-A0A3A6PAL4-F1
#
_entry.id   AF-A0A3A6PAL4-F1
#
_cell.length_a   1.000
_cell.length_b   1.000
_cell.length_c   1.000
_cell.angle_alpha   90.00
_cell.angle_beta   90.00
_cell.angle_gamma   90.00
#
_symmetry.space_group_name_H-M   'P 1'
#
loop_
_entity.id
_entity.type
_entity.pdbx_description
1 polymer ?
#
loop_
_entity_poly.entity_id
_entity_poly.type
_entity_poly.pdbx_seq_one_letter_code
_entity_poly.pdbx_strand_id
1 'polypeptide(L)'
;MRYTVTIIATLIAVAICAFNYTGYDPHNMVFFMLSIPAWFADFFVDIHEVSVLLMYALTIVSWAVIGYIVDVFIARDRRRRRSAA
;
A
#
# COMPACT_ATOMS: atom_id res chain seq x y z
N MET A 1 9.79 7.79 -16.48
CA MET A 1 8.95 8.25 -15.35
C MET A 1 9.73 7.98 -14.08
N ARG A 2 9.68 8.88 -13.10
CA ARG A 2 10.38 8.67 -11.82
C ARG A 2 9.34 8.07 -10.86
N TYR A 3 9.55 6.84 -10.41
CA TYR A 3 8.62 6.10 -9.55
C TYR A 3 8.81 6.46 -8.07
N THR A 4 9.04 7.75 -7.79
CA THR A 4 9.46 8.18 -6.46
C THR A 4 8.34 7.94 -5.45
N VAL A 5 7.09 8.24 -5.79
CA VAL A 5 5.96 8.04 -4.87
C VAL A 5 5.67 6.55 -4.71
N THR A 6 5.73 5.78 -5.79
CA THR A 6 5.59 4.31 -5.78
C THR A 6 6.58 3.67 -4.81
N ILE A 7 7.86 4.03 -4.90
CA ILE A 7 8.92 3.48 -4.03
C ILE A 7 8.66 3.85 -2.58
N ILE A 8 8.35 5.13 -2.29
CA ILE A 8 8.07 5.58 -0.93
C ILE A 8 6.86 4.84 -0.34
N ALA A 9 5.75 4.77 -1.08
CA ALA A 9 4.54 4.07 -0.64
C ALA A 9 4.81 2.58 -0.39
N THR A 10 5.56 1.93 -1.28
CA THR A 10 5.94 0.52 -1.13
C THR A 10 6.81 0.31 0.11
N LEU A 11 7.80 1.18 0.35
CA LEU A 11 8.66 1.11 1.54
C LEU A 11 7.88 1.30 2.84
N ILE A 12 6.91 2.24 2.85
CA ILE A 12 6.01 2.43 4.00
C ILE A 12 5.19 1.16 4.24
N ALA A 13 4.61 0.57 3.20
CA ALA A 13 3.83 -0.66 3.32
C ALA A 13 4.68 -1.84 3.84
N VAL A 14 5.90 -1.99 3.33
CA VAL A 14 6.86 -3.00 3.82
C VAL A 14 7.19 -2.75 5.28
N ALA A 15 7.42 -1.50 5.70
CA ALA A 15 7.70 -1.16 7.09
C ALA A 15 6.51 -1.51 8.01
N ILE A 16 5.28 -1.25 7.58
CA ILE A 16 4.06 -1.63 8.32
C ILE A 16 3.97 -3.15 8.46
N CYS A 17 4.19 -3.90 7.37
CA CYS A 17 4.16 -5.37 7.41
C CYS A 17 5.28 -5.94 8.30
N ALA A 18 6.48 -5.34 8.23
CA ALA A 18 7.60 -5.73 9.08
C ALA A 18 7.31 -5.45 10.56
N PHE A 19 6.75 -4.28 10.88
CA PHE A 19 6.32 -3.95 12.24
C PHE A 19 5.27 -4.94 12.76
N ASN A 20 4.25 -5.26 11.95
CA ASN A 20 3.27 -6.27 12.32
C ASN A 20 3.91 -7.65 12.55
N TYR A 21 4.82 -8.06 11.68
CA TYR A 21 5.55 -9.33 11.79
C TYR A 21 6.38 -9.46 13.07
N THR A 22 6.89 -8.36 13.63
CA THR A 22 7.61 -8.40 14.91
C THR A 22 6.75 -8.78 16.12
N GLY A 23 5.42 -8.75 15.99
CA GLY A 23 4.49 -8.99 17.09
C GLY A 23 4.36 -7.80 18.07
N TYR A 24 5.03 -6.68 17.79
CA TYR A 24 4.88 -5.43 18.56
C TYR A 24 3.60 -4.66 18.24
N ASP A 25 2.80 -5.11 17.26
CA ASP A 25 1.51 -4.52 16.89
C ASP A 25 0.38 -5.26 17.65
N PRO A 26 -0.11 -4.74 18.79
CA PRO A 26 -1.10 -5.43 19.59
C PRO A 26 -2.39 -5.59 18.76
N HIS A 27 -2.85 -6.84 18.64
CA HIS A 27 -4.04 -7.19 17.83
C HIS A 27 -3.98 -6.75 16.37
N ASN A 28 -2.79 -6.56 15.79
CA ASN A 28 -2.62 -6.11 14.41
C ASN A 28 -3.30 -4.76 14.11
N MET A 29 -3.45 -3.88 15.12
CA MET A 29 -4.17 -2.62 14.98
C MET A 29 -3.60 -1.74 13.86
N VAL A 30 -2.29 -1.52 13.85
CA VAL A 30 -1.65 -0.64 12.86
C VAL A 30 -1.77 -1.25 11.47
N PHE A 31 -1.55 -2.56 11.38
CA PHE A 31 -1.71 -3.29 10.13
C PHE A 31 -3.13 -3.18 9.58
N PHE A 32 -4.16 -3.43 10.38
CA PHE A 32 -5.55 -3.34 9.94
C PHE A 32 -6.00 -1.92 9.61
N MET A 33 -5.47 -0.91 10.30
CA MET A 33 -5.75 0.49 9.97
C MET A 33 -5.19 0.92 8.61
N LEU A 34 -4.03 0.40 8.20
CA LEU A 34 -3.31 0.86 7.01
C LEU A 34 -3.31 -0.15 5.85
N SER A 35 -3.80 -1.37 6.09
CA SER A 35 -3.99 -2.39 5.08
C SER A 35 -5.33 -2.19 4.38
N ILE A 36 -5.28 -1.65 3.17
CA ILE A 36 -6.48 -1.52 2.31
C ILE A 36 -7.18 -2.87 2.11
N PRO A 37 -6.47 -3.98 1.84
CA PRO A 37 -7.11 -5.30 1.76
C PRO A 37 -7.83 -5.70 3.05
N ALA A 38 -7.32 -5.32 4.23
CA ALA A 38 -7.95 -5.67 5.50
C ALA A 38 -9.30 -4.98 5.69
N TRP A 39 -9.48 -3.77 5.17
CA TRP A 39 -10.78 -3.08 5.21
C TRP A 39 -11.87 -3.83 4.47
N PHE A 40 -11.49 -4.63 3.47
CA PHE A 40 -12.40 -5.42 2.67
C PHE A 40 -12.46 -6.88 3.09
N ALA A 41 -11.45 -7.39 3.80
CA ALA A 41 -11.32 -8.81 4.15
C ALA A 41 -12.57 -9.33 4.88
N ASP A 42 -13.07 -8.59 5.87
CA ASP A 42 -14.28 -8.95 6.66
C ASP A 42 -15.56 -9.07 5.83
N PHE A 43 -15.60 -8.51 4.62
CA PHE A 43 -16.76 -8.63 3.73
C PHE A 43 -16.75 -9.93 2.91
N PHE A 44 -15.60 -10.58 2.76
CA PHE A 44 -15.43 -11.73 1.86
C PHE A 44 -15.11 -13.03 2.60
N VAL A 45 -14.32 -12.98 3.67
CA VAL A 45 -13.82 -14.16 4.38
C VAL A 45 -13.63 -13.83 5.85
N ASP A 46 -13.86 -14.79 6.75
CA ASP A 46 -13.52 -14.62 8.16
C ASP A 46 -12.01 -14.39 8.30
N ILE A 47 -11.62 -13.27 8.92
CA ILE A 47 -10.25 -12.78 8.94
C ILE A 47 -9.28 -13.73 9.65
N HIS A 48 -9.82 -14.69 10.42
CA HIS A 48 -9.07 -15.74 11.12
C HIS A 48 -8.61 -16.88 10.20
N GLU A 49 -9.21 -17.04 9.01
CA GLU A 49 -8.81 -18.08 8.05
C GLU A 49 -7.88 -17.54 6.95
N VAL A 50 -7.68 -16.22 6.87
CA VAL A 50 -6.87 -15.61 5.83
C VAL A 50 -5.39 -15.66 6.18
N SER A 51 -4.55 -16.10 5.24
CA SER A 51 -3.10 -16.11 5.42
C SER A 51 -2.56 -14.70 5.64
N VAL A 52 -1.87 -14.49 6.76
CA VAL A 52 -1.20 -13.21 7.10
C VAL A 52 -0.19 -12.80 6.02
N LEU A 53 0.54 -13.77 5.46
CA LEU A 53 1.49 -13.53 4.36
C LEU A 53 0.78 -13.01 3.10
N LEU A 54 -0.39 -13.55 2.79
CA LEU A 54 -1.21 -13.06 1.67
C LEU A 54 -1.68 -11.63 1.94
N MET A 55 -2.09 -11.33 3.17
CA MET A 55 -2.47 -9.97 3.58
C MET A 55 -1.32 -8.98 3.47
N TYR A 56 -0.09 -9.38 3.82
CA TYR A 56 1.10 -8.56 3.63
C TYR A 56 1.37 -8.28 2.15
N ALA A 57 1.34 -9.32 1.31
CA ALA A 57 1.55 -9.18 -0.12
C ALA A 57 0.51 -8.24 -0.74
N LEU A 58 -0.77 -8.43 -0.41
CA LEU A 58 -1.84 -7.54 -0.88
C LEU A 58 -1.65 -6.11 -0.39
N THR A 59 -1.26 -5.91 0.87
CA THR A 59 -1.01 -4.57 1.42
C THR A 59 0.09 -3.84 0.64
N ILE A 60 1.22 -4.51 0.41
CA ILE A 60 2.35 -3.95 -0.34
C ILE A 60 1.92 -3.62 -1.77
N VAL A 61 1.19 -4.52 -2.43
CA VAL A 61 0.70 -4.31 -3.80
C VAL A 61 -0.28 -3.13 -3.85
N SER A 62 -1.23 -3.04 -2.91
CA SER A 62 -2.20 -1.93 -2.88
C SER A 62 -1.50 -0.57 -2.75
N TRP A 63 -0.54 -0.45 -1.84
CA TRP A 63 0.23 0.79 -1.67
C TRP A 63 1.12 1.10 -2.86
N ALA A 64 1.74 0.09 -3.48
CA ALA A 64 2.51 0.26 -4.71
C ALA A 64 1.63 0.75 -5.87
N VAL A 65 0.42 0.19 -6.04
CA VAL A 65 -0.55 0.61 -7.05
C VAL A 65 -0.98 2.06 -6.84
N ILE A 66 -1.27 2.47 -5.60
CA ILE A 66 -1.61 3.86 -5.29
C ILE A 66 -0.46 4.79 -5.63
N GLY A 67 0.76 4.46 -5.19
CA GLY A 67 1.93 5.27 -5.49
C GLY A 67 2.21 5.37 -7.00
N TYR A 68 1.97 4.29 -7.75
CA TYR A 68 2.09 4.27 -9.20
C TYR A 68 1.06 5.19 -9.88
N ILE A 69 -0.19 5.14 -9.43
CA ILE A 69 -1.25 6.04 -9.93
C ILE A 69 -0.85 7.50 -9.71
N VAL A 70 -0.33 7.85 -8.53
CA VAL A 70 0.14 9.20 -8.23
C VAL A 70 1.31 9.60 -9.13
N ASP A 71 2.32 8.75 -9.30
CA ASP A 71 3.44 9.02 -10.21
C ASP A 71 2.98 9.23 -11.66
N VAL A 72 1.98 8.48 -12.12
CA VAL A 72 1.36 8.65 -13.45
C VAL A 72 0.69 10.02 -13.57
N PHE A 73 -0.07 10.46 -12.57
CA PHE A 73 -0.69 11.78 -12.57
C PHE A 73 0.34 12.91 -12.56
N ILE A 74 1.40 12.81 -11.74
CA ILE A 74 2.49 13.79 -11.71
C ILE A 74 3.20 13.85 -13.07
N ALA A 75 3.47 12.70 -13.69
CA ALA A 75 4.11 12.65 -15.01
C ALA A 75 3.20 13.22 -16.12
N ARG A 76 1.88 13.05 -16.01
CA ARG A 76 0.89 13.66 -16.92
C ARG A 76 0.86 15.19 -16.74
N ASP A 77 0.82 15.68 -15.50
CA ASP A 77 0.80 17.13 -15.21
C ASP A 77 2.08 17.83 -15.70
N ARG A 78 3.25 17.26 -15.42
CA ARG A 78 4.54 17.82 -15.89
C ARG A 78 4.62 17.93 -17.41
N ARG A 79 4.07 16.95 -18.13
CA ARG A 79 4.01 16.99 -19.61
C ARG A 79 3.10 18.10 -20.09
N ARG A 80 1.92 18.27 -19.50
CA ARG A 80 0.99 19.36 -19.85
C ARG A 80 1.62 20.74 -19.66
N ARG A 81 2.30 20.99 -18.53
CA ARG A 81 2.97 22.27 -18.25
C ARG A 81 4.09 22.58 -19.26
N ARG A 82 4.84 21.55 -19.69
CA ARG A 82 5.94 21.72 -20.65
C ARG A 82 5.47 22.00 -22.08
N SER A 83 4.24 21.62 -22.43
CA SER A 83 3.62 21.95 -23.73
C SER A 83 2.94 23.33 -23.74
N ALA A 84 2.74 23.94 -22.58
CA ALA A 84 2.11 25.25 -22.43
C ALA A 84 3.11 26.41 -22.25
N ALA A 85 4.41 26.09 -22.15
CA ALA A 85 5.53 27.02 -22.09
C ALA A 85 6.34 26.95 -23.39
#